data_AF-A0AA41SCX2-F1
#
_entry.id   AF-A0AA41SCX2-F1
#
_cell.length_a   1.000
_cell.length_b   1.000
_cell.length_c   1.000
_cell.angle_alpha   90.00
_cell.angle_beta   90.00
_cell.angle_gamma   90.00
#
_symmetry.space_group_name_H-M   'P 1'
#
loop_
_entity.id
_entity.type
_entity.pdbx_description
1 polymer ?
#
loop_
_entity_poly.entity_id
_entity_poly.type
_entity_poly.pdbx_seq_one_letter_code
_entity_poly.pdbx_strand_id
1 'polypeptide(L)'
;MDVLVMENLLFGRNLTRLYDLKGSTRSRYNADANGSNKVLLDQNLIEAMPTSPIFVGNKAKRLLERAVWNDTSFLASIDVMDYSLLVGVDEEKQELVVGIIDFMRQYTWDKHLETWVKTSGILGGGKNSTPTVISPKQYKKRFRKAMSEYFLMVPDQWSPQNIIPSASQSDFGEDNAKVSSP
;
A
#
# COMPACT_ATOMS: atom_id res chain seq x y z
N MET A 1 -27.20 24.06 1.72
CA MET A 1 -25.82 23.86 1.24
C MET A 1 -25.12 23.11 2.34
N ASP A 2 -24.70 21.88 2.06
CA ASP A 2 -24.06 21.03 3.06
C ASP A 2 -22.55 21.10 2.86
N VAL A 3 -21.81 21.38 3.93
CA VAL A 3 -20.36 21.52 3.92
C VAL A 3 -19.75 20.65 5.02
N LEU A 4 -18.59 20.09 4.74
CA LEU A 4 -17.77 19.37 5.71
C LEU A 4 -16.47 20.14 5.89
N VAL A 5 -16.12 20.44 7.14
CA VAL A 5 -14.83 21.03 7.49
C VAL A 5 -13.92 19.92 8.01
N MET A 6 -12.71 19.82 7.45
CA MET A 6 -11.72 18.81 7.82
C MET A 6 -10.31 19.41 7.82
N GLU A 7 -9.38 18.69 8.41
CA GLU A 7 -7.97 19.08 8.45
C GLU A 7 -7.38 19.19 7.03
N ASN A 8 -6.55 20.21 6.82
CA ASN A 8 -5.76 20.33 5.60
C ASN A 8 -4.41 19.62 5.79
N LEU A 9 -4.31 18.42 5.23
CA LEU A 9 -3.11 17.59 5.29
C LEU A 9 -1.84 18.30 4.80
N LEU A 10 -1.96 19.22 3.84
CA LEU A 10 -0.82 19.85 3.17
C LEU A 10 -0.47 21.23 3.77
N PHE A 11 -1.12 21.64 4.86
CA PHE A 11 -0.93 22.96 5.45
C PHE A 11 0.50 23.15 5.98
N GLY A 12 1.15 24.25 5.61
CA GLY A 12 2.51 24.59 6.06
C GLY A 12 3.62 23.67 5.51
N ARG A 13 3.35 22.98 4.40
CA ARG A 13 4.28 22.06 3.72
C ARG A 13 4.72 22.63 2.37
N ASN A 14 6.00 22.43 2.04
CA ASN A 14 6.56 22.82 0.76
C ASN A 14 6.82 21.56 -0.07
N LEU A 15 5.78 21.13 -0.80
CA LEU A 15 5.78 19.83 -1.45
C LEU A 15 6.45 19.90 -2.82
N THR A 16 7.52 19.14 -3.00
CA THR A 16 8.16 18.97 -4.32
C THR A 16 7.38 18.02 -5.21
N ARG A 17 6.74 17.02 -4.60
CA ARG A 17 5.91 16.03 -5.29
C ARG A 17 4.65 15.76 -4.48
N LEU A 18 3.52 15.65 -5.18
CA LEU A 18 2.22 15.32 -4.58
C LEU A 18 1.60 14.18 -5.38
N TYR A 19 1.25 13.09 -4.71
CA TYR A 19 0.62 11.93 -5.32
C TYR A 19 -0.75 11.65 -4.72
N ASP A 20 -1.70 11.30 -5.58
CA ASP A 20 -2.95 10.64 -5.23
C ASP A 20 -2.82 9.18 -5.68
N LEU A 21 -2.88 8.23 -4.75
CA LEU A 21 -2.64 6.81 -5.02
C LEU A 21 -3.85 5.95 -4.67
N LYS A 22 -4.34 5.15 -5.62
CA LYS A 22 -5.50 4.24 -5.44
C LYS A 22 -5.14 2.75 -5.45
N GLY A 23 -3.87 2.45 -5.70
CA GLY A 23 -3.37 1.10 -5.93
C GLY A 23 -3.87 0.49 -7.23
N SER A 24 -4.06 1.29 -8.28
CA SER A 24 -4.48 0.82 -9.60
C SER A 24 -3.74 1.58 -10.69
N THR A 25 -3.41 0.92 -11.80
CA THR A 25 -2.62 1.53 -12.89
C THR A 25 -3.46 1.99 -14.07
N ARG A 26 -4.64 1.38 -14.30
CA ARG A 26 -5.51 1.73 -15.42
C ARG A 26 -6.09 3.14 -15.25
N SER A 27 -5.89 4.02 -16.24
CA SER A 27 -6.33 5.42 -16.21
C SER A 27 -5.80 6.21 -15.02
N ARG A 28 -4.60 5.86 -14.54
CA ARG A 28 -3.94 6.46 -13.38
C ARG A 28 -2.59 7.05 -13.74
N TYR A 29 -2.55 7.75 -14.87
CA TYR A 29 -1.40 8.52 -15.34
C TYR A 29 -1.81 9.97 -15.58
N ASN A 30 -1.01 10.90 -15.10
CA ASN A 30 -1.13 12.32 -15.43
C ASN A 30 -0.01 12.72 -16.40
N ALA A 31 -0.38 13.09 -17.63
CA ALA A 31 0.56 13.47 -18.69
C ALA A 31 1.05 14.92 -18.56
N ASP A 32 0.28 15.77 -17.88
CA ASP A 32 0.59 17.20 -17.71
C ASP A 32 1.49 17.42 -16.49
N ALA A 33 2.69 16.83 -16.52
CA ALA A 33 3.68 16.94 -15.43
C ALA A 33 4.47 18.25 -15.42
N ASN A 34 4.31 19.12 -16.43
CA ASN A 34 5.15 20.32 -16.64
C ASN A 34 4.67 21.58 -15.87
N GLY A 35 3.98 21.45 -14.73
CA GLY A 35 3.46 22.59 -13.96
C GLY A 35 3.80 22.52 -12.48
N SER A 36 3.95 23.69 -11.83
CA SER A 36 4.01 23.78 -10.38
C SER A 36 2.65 23.38 -9.79
N ASN A 37 2.66 22.55 -8.73
CA ASN A 37 1.46 22.14 -7.98
C ASN A 37 0.53 21.10 -8.65
N LYS A 38 1.08 20.18 -9.46
CA LYS A 38 0.30 19.08 -10.06
C LYS A 38 0.26 17.84 -9.17
N VAL A 39 -0.90 17.19 -9.16
CA VAL A 39 -1.11 15.90 -8.47
C VAL A 39 -0.77 14.77 -9.44
N LEU A 40 0.21 13.97 -9.07
CA LEU A 40 0.67 12.77 -9.78
C LEU A 40 -0.13 11.55 -9.33
N LEU A 41 -0.20 10.52 -10.17
CA LEU A 41 -0.99 9.32 -9.91
C LEU A 41 -0.11 8.08 -9.79
N ASP A 42 -0.73 6.92 -9.56
CA ASP A 42 -0.07 5.62 -9.37
C ASP A 42 0.97 5.31 -10.45
N GLN A 43 0.62 5.52 -11.73
CA GLN A 43 1.52 5.21 -12.84
C GLN A 43 2.73 6.16 -12.86
N ASN A 44 2.53 7.44 -12.54
CA ASN A 44 3.63 8.41 -12.45
C ASN A 44 4.61 8.02 -11.34
N LEU A 45 4.12 7.51 -10.20
CA LEU A 45 4.98 7.04 -9.11
C LEU A 45 5.79 5.81 -9.54
N ILE A 46 5.15 4.85 -10.19
CA ILE A 46 5.80 3.62 -10.67
C ILE A 46 6.92 3.95 -11.66
N GLU A 47 6.67 4.88 -12.60
CA GLU A 47 7.67 5.32 -13.58
C GLU A 47 8.83 6.09 -12.93
N ALA A 48 8.58 6.78 -11.82
CA ALA A 48 9.62 7.50 -11.08
C ALA A 48 10.46 6.57 -10.18
N MET A 49 9.99 5.36 -9.84
CA MET A 49 10.71 4.47 -8.90
C MET A 49 12.17 4.17 -9.29
N PRO A 50 12.51 3.89 -10.56
CA PRO A 50 13.90 3.58 -10.93
C PRO A 50 14.86 4.77 -10.79
N THR A 51 14.35 6.01 -10.87
CA THR A 51 15.17 7.22 -10.92
C THR A 51 15.10 8.06 -9.65
N SER A 52 13.95 8.04 -8.95
CA SER A 52 13.70 8.82 -7.74
C SER A 52 12.74 8.07 -6.79
N PRO A 53 13.18 6.92 -6.23
CA PRO A 53 12.36 6.14 -5.30
C PRO A 53 12.08 6.90 -4.00
N ILE A 54 10.94 6.60 -3.38
CA ILE A 54 10.62 7.05 -2.02
C ILE A 54 11.08 5.99 -1.04
N PHE A 55 12.15 6.30 -0.31
CA PHE A 55 12.67 5.46 0.75
C PHE A 55 12.06 5.82 2.10
N VAL A 56 11.67 4.80 2.86
CA VAL A 56 11.14 4.94 4.22
C VAL A 56 11.93 4.06 5.18
N GLY A 57 12.27 4.61 6.35
CA GLY A 57 12.91 3.81 7.42
C GLY A 57 11.98 2.74 7.96
N ASN A 58 12.53 1.71 8.61
CA ASN A 58 11.76 0.54 9.08
C ASN A 58 10.59 0.93 9.99
N LYS A 59 10.86 1.78 11.00
CA LYS A 59 9.83 2.28 11.91
C LYS A 59 8.71 3.02 11.18
N ALA A 60 9.06 3.91 10.24
CA ALA A 60 8.09 4.67 9.47
C ALA A 60 7.25 3.78 8.56
N LYS A 61 7.87 2.81 7.88
CA LYS A 61 7.18 1.81 7.05
C LYS A 61 6.14 1.04 7.85
N ARG A 62 6.52 0.53 9.03
CA ARG A 62 5.60 -0.21 9.91
C ARG A 62 4.43 0.63 10.39
N LEU A 63 4.66 1.91 10.71
CA LEU A 63 3.60 2.83 11.10
C LEU A 63 2.63 3.09 9.95
N LEU A 64 3.16 3.36 8.75
CA LEU A 64 2.36 3.55 7.54
C LEU A 64 1.51 2.31 7.23
N GLU A 65 2.12 1.12 7.21
CA GLU A 65 1.39 -0.13 6.91
C GLU A 65 0.31 -0.42 7.94
N ARG A 66 0.58 -0.17 9.23
CA ARG A 66 -0.41 -0.36 10.30
C ARG A 66 -1.55 0.64 10.19
N ALA A 67 -1.26 1.91 9.92
CA ALA A 67 -2.28 2.93 9.71
C ALA A 67 -3.18 2.58 8.51
N VAL A 68 -2.57 2.32 7.35
CA VAL A 68 -3.29 1.89 6.14
C VAL A 68 -4.09 0.61 6.41
N TRP A 69 -3.54 -0.36 7.15
CA TRP A 69 -4.28 -1.56 7.51
C TRP A 69 -5.52 -1.24 8.34
N ASN A 70 -5.38 -0.48 9.42
CA ASN A 70 -6.49 -0.17 10.30
C ASN A 70 -7.59 0.63 9.60
N ASP A 71 -7.21 1.70 8.91
CA ASP A 71 -8.17 2.61 8.28
C ASP A 71 -8.92 1.91 7.16
N THR A 72 -8.22 1.16 6.31
CA THR A 72 -8.87 0.42 5.22
C THR A 72 -9.67 -0.79 5.72
N SER A 73 -9.40 -1.32 6.91
CA SER A 73 -10.28 -2.30 7.56
C SER A 73 -11.61 -1.65 7.93
N PHE A 74 -11.56 -0.45 8.51
CA PHE A 74 -12.74 0.32 8.87
C PHE A 74 -13.54 0.74 7.62
N LEU A 75 -12.90 1.34 6.62
CA LEU A 75 -13.58 1.79 5.39
C LEU A 75 -14.30 0.63 4.68
N ALA A 76 -13.66 -0.54 4.59
CA ALA A 76 -14.30 -1.72 4.01
C ALA A 76 -15.43 -2.31 4.87
N SER A 77 -15.48 -2.01 6.18
CA SER A 77 -16.57 -2.46 7.06
C SER A 77 -17.84 -1.62 6.93
N ILE A 78 -17.70 -0.40 6.37
CA ILE A 78 -18.80 0.53 6.09
C ILE A 78 -19.01 0.70 4.57
N ASP A 79 -18.55 -0.28 3.78
CA ASP A 79 -18.67 -0.33 2.31
C ASP A 79 -18.16 0.91 1.56
N VAL A 80 -17.23 1.65 2.16
CA VAL A 80 -16.54 2.77 1.52
C VAL A 80 -15.42 2.25 0.63
N MET A 81 -15.34 2.78 -0.58
CA MET A 81 -14.23 2.56 -1.50
C MET A 81 -13.97 3.77 -2.39
N ASP A 82 -13.06 3.63 -3.35
CA ASP A 82 -12.55 4.72 -4.21
C ASP A 82 -11.81 5.84 -3.47
N TYR A 83 -11.44 5.61 -2.21
CA TYR A 83 -10.54 6.45 -1.43
C TYR A 83 -9.10 6.40 -1.97
N SER A 84 -8.34 7.47 -1.79
CA SER A 84 -6.93 7.55 -2.18
C SER A 84 -6.03 7.74 -0.98
N LEU A 85 -4.76 7.32 -1.07
CA LEU A 85 -3.71 7.84 -0.21
C LEU A 85 -3.15 9.10 -0.88
N LEU A 86 -3.35 10.26 -0.25
CA LEU A 86 -2.66 11.49 -0.61
C LEU A 86 -1.28 11.47 0.01
N VAL A 87 -0.25 11.76 -0.78
CA VAL A 87 1.16 11.62 -0.41
C VAL A 87 1.92 12.86 -0.87
N GLY A 88 2.33 13.69 0.07
CA GLY A 88 3.23 14.83 -0.17
C GLY A 88 4.67 14.47 0.19
N VAL A 89 5.60 14.77 -0.70
CA VAL A 89 7.04 14.70 -0.45
C VAL A 89 7.55 16.11 -0.19
N ASP A 90 8.02 16.36 1.03
CA ASP A 90 8.65 17.62 1.45
C ASP A 90 10.16 17.37 1.52
N GLU A 91 10.88 17.71 0.45
CA GLU A 91 12.35 17.52 0.37
C GLU A 91 13.12 18.54 1.22
N GLU A 92 12.51 19.67 1.58
CA GLU A 92 13.14 20.65 2.46
C GLU A 92 13.22 20.09 3.90
N LYS A 93 12.12 19.50 4.37
CA LYS A 93 12.03 18.90 5.71
C LYS A 93 12.44 17.43 5.76
N GLN A 94 12.65 16.79 4.60
CA GLN A 94 12.88 15.35 4.46
C GLN A 94 11.75 14.51 5.09
N GLU A 95 10.51 14.94 4.86
CA GLU A 95 9.32 14.32 5.43
C GLU A 95 8.35 13.82 4.35
N LEU A 96 7.70 12.70 4.65
CA LEU A 96 6.56 12.21 3.88
C LEU A 96 5.28 12.55 4.65
N VAL A 97 4.38 13.29 4.00
CA VAL A 97 3.07 13.63 4.56
C VAL A 97 2.04 12.76 3.87
N VAL A 98 1.28 11.97 4.64
CA VAL A 98 0.34 10.98 4.10
C VAL A 98 -1.01 11.03 4.79
N GLY A 99 -2.09 10.77 4.04
CA GLY A 99 -3.44 10.68 4.59
C GLY A 99 -4.41 10.08 3.60
N ILE A 100 -5.41 9.35 4.10
CA ILE A 100 -6.50 8.82 3.25
C ILE A 100 -7.51 9.94 3.00
N ILE A 101 -7.87 10.14 1.73
CA ILE A 101 -8.84 11.14 1.27
C ILE A 101 -9.99 10.48 0.49
N ASP A 102 -11.00 11.27 0.12
CA ASP A 102 -12.18 10.84 -0.67
C ASP A 102 -13.02 9.72 -0.05
N PHE A 103 -12.98 9.57 1.27
CA PHE A 103 -13.67 8.50 2.01
C PHE A 103 -15.12 8.84 2.42
N MET A 104 -15.59 10.06 2.18
CA MET A 104 -16.93 10.50 2.64
C MET A 104 -18.09 9.91 1.83
N ARG A 105 -17.83 9.43 0.62
CA ARG A 105 -18.87 8.82 -0.22
C ARG A 105 -18.92 7.31 0.04
N GLN A 106 -20.00 6.87 0.70
CA GLN A 106 -20.39 5.47 0.62
C GLN A 106 -20.74 5.17 -0.83
N TYR A 107 -20.02 4.24 -1.44
CA TYR A 107 -20.37 3.80 -2.78
C TYR A 107 -21.53 2.83 -2.62
N THR A 108 -22.74 3.22 -3.05
CA THR A 108 -23.89 2.31 -3.17
C THR A 108 -23.63 1.35 -4.33
N TRP A 109 -22.76 0.35 -4.12
CA TRP A 109 -22.40 -0.66 -5.12
C TRP A 109 -23.61 -1.49 -5.46
N ASP A 110 -24.55 -1.60 -4.54
CA ASP A 110 -25.85 -2.25 -4.65
C ASP A 110 -26.55 -1.87 -5.98
N LYS A 111 -26.55 -0.59 -6.38
CA LYS A 111 -27.14 -0.14 -7.66
C LYS A 111 -26.35 -0.55 -8.90
N HIS A 112 -25.02 -0.63 -8.81
CA HIS A 112 -24.16 -1.02 -9.94
C HIS A 112 -23.96 -2.53 -10.03
N LEU A 113 -24.05 -3.24 -8.91
CA LEU A 113 -23.99 -4.70 -8.79
C LEU A 113 -25.26 -5.31 -9.36
N GLU A 114 -26.44 -4.74 -9.09
CA GLU A 114 -27.67 -5.12 -9.82
C GLU A 114 -27.49 -5.01 -11.34
N THR A 115 -26.90 -3.90 -11.80
CA THR A 115 -26.64 -3.66 -13.21
C THR A 115 -25.65 -4.69 -13.78
N TRP A 116 -24.55 -4.99 -13.07
CA TRP A 116 -23.54 -5.96 -13.51
C TRP A 116 -24.03 -7.41 -13.48
N VAL A 117 -24.77 -7.82 -12.46
CA VAL A 117 -25.38 -9.16 -12.40
C VAL A 117 -26.37 -9.33 -13.55
N LYS A 118 -27.13 -8.28 -13.89
CA LYS A 118 -28.01 -8.25 -15.07
C LYS A 118 -27.23 -8.32 -16.40
N THR A 119 -26.07 -7.66 -16.50
CA THR A 119 -25.27 -7.62 -17.74
C THR A 119 -24.36 -8.83 -17.95
N SER A 120 -23.76 -9.39 -16.89
CA SER A 120 -22.81 -10.51 -16.99
C SER A 120 -23.46 -11.89 -16.95
N GLY A 121 -24.70 -12.02 -16.47
CA GLY A 121 -25.35 -13.31 -16.26
C GLY A 121 -26.20 -13.85 -17.42
N ILE A 122 -26.58 -13.02 -18.41
CA ILE A 122 -27.60 -13.40 -19.42
C ILE A 122 -27.13 -13.23 -20.88
N LEU A 123 -26.13 -12.39 -21.17
CA LEU A 123 -25.53 -12.31 -22.51
C LEU A 123 -24.06 -12.71 -22.46
N GLY A 124 -23.75 -13.90 -22.99
CA GLY A 124 -22.40 -14.40 -23.10
C GLY A 124 -21.45 -13.38 -23.74
N GLY A 125 -20.41 -13.00 -23.00
CA GLY A 125 -19.33 -12.13 -23.46
C GLY A 125 -17.98 -12.68 -22.96
N GLY A 126 -17.06 -12.91 -23.89
CA GLY A 126 -15.87 -13.75 -23.69
C GLY A 126 -14.71 -13.18 -22.86
N LYS A 127 -13.91 -14.13 -22.38
CA LYS A 127 -12.46 -14.12 -22.05
C LYS A 127 -11.80 -12.84 -21.48
N ASN A 128 -11.26 -13.02 -20.26
CA ASN A 128 -10.00 -12.46 -19.75
C ASN A 128 -9.92 -10.96 -19.41
N SER A 129 -10.96 -10.35 -18.86
CA SER A 129 -10.77 -9.14 -18.05
C SER A 129 -11.42 -9.31 -16.68
N THR A 130 -10.64 -9.12 -15.62
CA THR A 130 -11.17 -9.03 -14.26
C THR A 130 -12.20 -7.90 -14.25
N PRO A 131 -13.39 -8.10 -13.65
CA PRO A 131 -14.43 -7.10 -13.66
C PRO A 131 -13.88 -5.76 -13.16
N THR A 132 -14.15 -4.68 -13.91
CA THR A 132 -13.67 -3.32 -13.57
C THR A 132 -14.25 -2.84 -12.23
N VAL A 133 -15.37 -3.44 -11.83
CA VAL A 133 -16.04 -3.28 -10.55
C VAL A 133 -15.50 -4.33 -9.57
N ILE A 134 -14.91 -3.87 -8.47
CA ILE A 134 -14.41 -4.74 -7.41
C ILE A 134 -15.15 -4.46 -6.10
N SER A 135 -15.35 -5.50 -5.30
CA SER A 135 -15.96 -5.34 -3.96
C SER A 135 -15.07 -4.48 -3.03
N PRO A 136 -15.63 -3.81 -2.00
CA PRO A 136 -14.83 -3.08 -1.01
C PRO A 136 -13.70 -3.93 -0.38
N LYS A 137 -13.97 -5.22 -0.15
CA LYS A 137 -12.96 -6.17 0.34
C LYS A 137 -11.80 -6.39 -0.64
N GLN A 138 -12.08 -6.46 -1.93
CA GLN A 138 -11.06 -6.57 -2.98
C GLN A 138 -10.31 -5.26 -3.18
N TYR A 139 -11.02 -4.11 -3.18
CA TYR A 139 -10.42 -2.77 -3.23
C TYR A 139 -9.39 -2.60 -2.13
N LYS A 140 -9.78 -2.90 -0.88
CA LYS A 140 -8.89 -2.88 0.28
C LYS A 140 -7.62 -3.71 0.08
N LYS A 141 -7.76 -4.97 -0.38
CA LYS A 141 -6.60 -5.86 -0.60
C LYS A 141 -5.65 -5.29 -1.65
N ARG A 142 -6.20 -4.79 -2.76
CA ARG A 142 -5.44 -4.17 -3.86
C ARG A 142 -4.70 -2.92 -3.36
N PHE A 143 -5.41 -2.02 -2.69
CA PHE A 143 -4.87 -0.78 -2.14
C PHE A 143 -3.72 -1.05 -1.18
N ARG A 144 -3.89 -1.97 -0.21
CA ARG A 144 -2.84 -2.36 0.75
C ARG A 144 -1.60 -2.91 0.06
N LYS A 145 -1.79 -3.82 -0.90
CA LYS A 145 -0.68 -4.43 -1.64
C LYS A 145 0.12 -3.34 -2.35
N ALA A 146 -0.55 -2.42 -3.04
CA ALA A 146 0.10 -1.32 -3.73
C ALA A 146 0.87 -0.40 -2.77
N MET A 147 0.26 0.04 -1.64
CA MET A 147 0.98 0.88 -0.67
C MET A 147 2.19 0.14 -0.04
N SER A 148 2.09 -1.18 0.13
CA SER A 148 3.24 -1.99 0.57
C SER A 148 4.39 -1.96 -0.45
N GLU A 149 4.08 -1.99 -1.75
CA GLU A 149 5.07 -2.02 -2.84
C GLU A 149 5.61 -0.63 -3.19
N TYR A 150 4.79 0.42 -3.08
CA TYR A 150 5.15 1.79 -3.50
C TYR A 150 6.18 2.47 -2.59
N PHE A 151 6.20 2.17 -1.29
CA PHE A 151 7.12 2.77 -0.34
C PHE A 151 8.24 1.80 0.02
N LEU A 152 9.43 1.98 -0.53
CA LEU A 152 10.53 1.04 -0.35
C LEU A 152 11.16 1.21 1.02
N MET A 153 11.20 0.11 1.79
CA MET A 153 11.85 0.12 3.10
C MET A 153 13.36 0.00 2.93
N VAL A 154 14.10 0.89 3.59
CA VAL A 154 15.55 0.76 3.72
C VAL A 154 15.84 0.03 5.03
N PRO A 155 16.71 -1.02 5.03
CA PRO A 155 17.14 -1.65 6.26
C PRO A 155 17.85 -0.62 7.16
N ASP A 156 17.49 -0.58 8.44
CA ASP A 156 18.22 0.24 9.40
C ASP A 156 19.65 -0.33 9.50
N GLN A 157 20.65 0.43 9.07
CA GLN A 157 22.05 0.07 9.28
C GLN A 157 22.28 -0.03 10.80
N TRP A 158 22.71 -1.22 11.26
CA TRP A 158 23.14 -1.57 12.62
C TRP A 158 22.06 -1.96 13.64
N SER A 159 21.17 -2.90 13.30
CA SER A 159 20.69 -3.83 14.34
C SER A 159 21.74 -4.94 14.50
N PRO A 160 22.44 -5.07 15.65
CA PRO A 160 23.21 -6.29 15.89
C PRO A 160 22.27 -7.47 15.73
N GLN A 161 22.71 -8.48 14.98
CA GLN A 161 21.98 -9.74 14.89
C GLN A 161 21.78 -10.21 16.33
N ASN A 162 20.53 -10.24 16.81
CA ASN A 162 20.22 -11.09 17.95
C ASN A 162 20.45 -12.52 17.45
N ILE A 163 21.68 -13.00 17.65
CA ILE A 163 22.05 -14.39 17.47
C ILE A 163 21.16 -15.14 18.45
N ILE A 164 20.07 -15.71 17.94
CA ILE A 164 19.36 -16.77 18.63
C ILE A 164 20.32 -17.96 18.53
N PRO A 165 20.88 -18.47 19.64
CA PRO A 165 21.69 -19.68 19.56
C PRO A 165 20.76 -20.80 19.14
N SER A 166 20.93 -21.27 17.90
CA SER A 166 20.34 -22.53 17.44
C SER A 166 21.02 -23.66 18.20
N ALA A 167 20.44 -24.05 19.33
CA ALA A 167 20.80 -25.28 20.01
C ALA A 167 20.30 -26.47 19.19
N SER A 168 21.15 -26.97 18.28
CA SER A 168 21.09 -28.34 17.78
C SER A 168 22.36 -28.67 17.00
N GLN A 169 23.46 -28.87 17.72
CA GLN A 169 24.53 -29.77 17.27
C GLN A 169 24.28 -31.12 17.93
N SER A 170 23.68 -32.05 17.20
CA SER A 170 23.81 -33.48 17.48
C SER A 170 25.05 -33.96 16.72
N ASP A 171 26.18 -33.97 17.40
CA ASP A 171 27.43 -34.56 16.91
C ASP A 171 27.35 -36.08 17.12
N PHE A 172 27.44 -36.84 16.02
CA PHE A 172 27.61 -38.28 16.06
C PHE A 172 29.05 -38.60 16.46
N GLY A 173 29.21 -39.56 17.38
CA GLY A 173 30.41 -39.71 18.19
C GLY A 173 31.60 -40.43 17.56
N GLU A 174 32.63 -40.61 18.39
CA GLU A 174 33.63 -41.66 18.27
C GLU A 174 34.29 -41.96 19.63
N ASP A 175 34.16 -43.22 20.04
CA ASP A 175 35.14 -44.10 20.68
C ASP A 175 36.11 -43.59 21.78
N ASN A 176 36.03 -44.25 22.95
CA ASN A 176 37.14 -45.06 23.48
C ASN A 176 36.78 -45.78 24.79
N ALA A 177 36.85 -47.12 24.80
CA ALA A 177 37.65 -47.90 25.77
C ALA A 177 37.40 -49.41 25.62
N LYS A 178 38.42 -50.13 25.11
CA LYS A 178 38.61 -51.58 25.30
C LYS A 178 38.86 -51.89 26.78
N VAL A 179 38.49 -53.10 27.24
CA VAL A 179 39.41 -54.16 27.71
C VAL A 179 38.60 -55.40 28.18
N SER A 180 39.27 -56.54 28.03
CA SER A 180 38.94 -57.97 28.00
C SER A 180 38.26 -58.65 29.20
N SER A 181 37.56 -59.75 28.87
CA SER A 181 37.13 -60.88 29.69
C SER A 181 38.29 -61.62 30.40
N PRO A 182 37.97 -62.53 31.35
CA PRO A 182 37.64 -63.93 31.00
C PRO A 182 36.18 -64.32 31.23
#